data_AF-A0A5N7ZEJ3-F1
#
_entry.id   AF-A0A5N7ZEJ3-F1
#
_cell.length_a   1.000
_cell.length_b   1.000
_cell.length_c   1.000
_cell.angle_alpha   90.00
_cell.angle_beta   90.00
_cell.angle_gamma   90.00
#
_symmetry.space_group_name_H-M   'P 1'
#
loop_
_entity.id
_entity.type
_entity.pdbx_description
1 polymer ?
#
loop_
_entity_poly.entity_id
_entity_poly.type
_entity_poly.pdbx_seq_one_letter_code
_entity_poly.pdbx_strand_id
1 'polypeptide(L)'
;MQQYTYLLIDFCTVIICFIFSFHPKIKFYRHFTAFLKASCIVASVFIIWDIWFTQRGVWWFNDTYLLGIRVYNLPVEEILFFFCIPFSCIFTYFCIDKFFTLDWNPLPEKAFVCLSIISSLIIAFYSHDKIYTLVTFASTAVSIFILYF
;
A
#
# COMPACT_ATOMS: atom_id res chain seq x y z
N MET A 1 22.27 -10.68 -11.79
CA MET A 1 20.85 -10.46 -12.15
C MET A 1 19.92 -10.58 -10.96
N GLN A 2 20.10 -11.53 -10.02
CA GLN A 2 19.18 -11.70 -8.87
C GLN A 2 19.13 -10.48 -7.93
N GLN A 3 20.26 -9.81 -7.68
CA GLN A 3 20.36 -8.66 -6.76
C GLN A 3 19.50 -7.43 -7.12
N TYR A 4 18.94 -7.36 -8.33
CA TYR A 4 18.12 -6.22 -8.74
C TYR A 4 16.63 -6.57 -8.83
N THR A 5 16.24 -7.79 -8.46
CA THR A 5 14.88 -8.28 -8.70
C THR A 5 13.85 -7.39 -8.00
N TYR A 6 14.08 -7.01 -6.74
CA TYR A 6 13.10 -6.17 -6.04
C TYR A 6 13.01 -4.78 -6.68
N LEU A 7 14.13 -4.12 -6.91
CA LEU A 7 14.16 -2.82 -7.60
C LEU A 7 13.48 -2.87 -8.98
N LEU A 8 13.69 -3.96 -9.72
CA LEU A 8 13.09 -4.14 -11.04
C LEU A 8 11.57 -4.31 -10.95
N ILE A 9 11.06 -4.98 -9.91
CA ILE A 9 9.62 -5.08 -9.65
C ILE A 9 9.02 -3.70 -9.40
N ASP A 10 9.63 -2.89 -8.53
CA ASP A 10 9.17 -1.52 -8.27
C ASP A 10 9.17 -0.67 -9.53
N PHE A 11 10.28 -0.72 -10.28
CA PHE A 11 10.44 0.03 -11.52
C PHE A 11 9.41 -0.39 -12.57
N CYS A 12 9.26 -1.69 -12.82
CA CYS A 12 8.30 -2.20 -13.82
C CYS A 12 6.85 -1.88 -13.44
N THR A 13 6.54 -1.84 -12.14
CA THR A 13 5.19 -1.50 -11.66
C THR A 13 4.86 -0.03 -11.94
N VAL A 14 5.81 0.87 -11.68
CA VAL A 14 5.56 2.32 -11.77
C VAL A 14 5.73 2.88 -13.19
N ILE A 15 6.62 2.31 -14.02
CA ILE A 15 7.06 2.95 -15.27
C ILE A 15 5.91 3.18 -16.26
N ILE A 16 5.00 2.22 -16.40
CA ILE A 16 3.86 2.32 -17.32
C ILE A 16 2.92 3.43 -16.83
N CYS A 17 2.51 3.38 -15.56
CA CYS A 17 1.66 4.40 -14.94
C CYS A 17 2.30 5.79 -15.04
N PHE A 18 3.61 5.88 -14.83
CA PHE A 18 4.36 7.14 -14.88
C PHE A 18 4.37 7.74 -16.29
N ILE A 19 4.66 6.95 -17.32
CA ILE A 19 4.62 7.40 -18.71
C ILE A 19 3.21 7.87 -19.08
N PHE A 20 2.18 7.08 -18.77
CA PHE A 20 0.79 7.43 -19.09
C PHE A 20 0.25 8.60 -18.26
N SER A 21 0.88 8.95 -17.14
CA SER A 21 0.51 10.13 -16.34
C SER A 21 0.61 11.43 -17.14
N PHE A 22 1.49 11.49 -18.15
CA PHE A 22 1.65 12.65 -19.04
C PHE A 22 0.69 12.65 -20.23
N HIS A 23 -0.09 11.59 -20.43
CA HIS A 23 -1.00 11.49 -21.57
C HIS A 23 -2.05 12.63 -21.54
N PRO A 24 -2.31 13.34 -22.65
CA PRO A 24 -3.18 14.53 -22.68
C PRO A 24 -4.62 14.30 -22.19
N LYS A 25 -5.13 13.07 -22.30
CA LYS A 25 -6.46 12.70 -21.78
C LYS A 25 -6.45 12.46 -20.27
N ILE A 26 -5.34 11.99 -19.70
CA ILE A 26 -5.24 11.59 -18.30
C ILE A 26 -4.77 12.78 -17.45
N LYS A 27 -3.61 13.37 -17.77
CA LYS A 27 -3.02 14.55 -17.09
C LYS A 27 -2.79 14.35 -15.58
N PHE A 28 -2.49 13.12 -15.15
CA PHE A 28 -2.24 12.81 -13.74
C PHE A 28 -0.97 13.50 -13.19
N TYR A 29 -0.02 13.88 -14.06
CA TYR A 29 1.17 14.65 -13.67
C TYR A 29 0.88 15.94 -12.88
N ARG A 30 -0.32 16.52 -13.05
CA ARG A 30 -0.76 17.72 -12.31
C ARG A 30 -0.95 17.47 -10.82
N HIS A 31 -1.17 16.21 -10.43
CA HIS A 31 -1.40 15.80 -9.05
C HIS A 31 -0.16 15.23 -8.36
N PHE A 32 0.99 15.18 -9.02
CA PHE A 32 2.22 14.59 -8.46
C PHE A 32 2.62 15.22 -7.13
N THR A 33 2.53 16.55 -6.99
CA THR A 33 2.87 17.21 -5.72
C THR A 33 1.91 16.82 -4.60
N ALA A 34 0.61 16.68 -4.90
CA ALA A 34 -0.39 16.26 -3.92
C ALA A 34 -0.17 14.78 -3.54
N PHE A 35 0.07 13.93 -4.53
CA PHE A 35 0.44 12.53 -4.34
C PHE A 35 1.67 12.40 -3.46
N LEU A 36 2.78 13.05 -3.80
CA LEU A 36 4.03 12.95 -3.04
C LEU A 36 3.85 13.40 -1.59
N LYS A 37 3.11 14.49 -1.34
CA LYS A 37 2.82 14.95 0.02
C LYS A 37 2.01 13.90 0.81
N ALA A 38 0.95 13.36 0.23
CA ALA A 38 0.12 12.33 0.86
C ALA A 38 0.93 11.05 1.11
N SER A 39 1.67 10.59 0.09
CA SER A 39 2.53 9.40 0.18
C SER A 39 3.63 9.58 1.21
N CYS A 40 4.27 10.74 1.35
CA CYS A 40 5.26 10.95 2.40
C CYS A 40 4.68 10.77 3.80
N ILE A 41 3.47 11.26 4.05
CA ILE A 41 2.80 11.10 5.35
C ILE A 41 2.51 9.62 5.61
N VAL A 42 1.90 8.94 4.64
CA VAL A 42 1.53 7.52 4.76
C VAL A 42 2.78 6.63 4.87
N ALA A 43 3.76 6.82 3.97
CA ALA A 43 5.02 6.09 3.97
C ALA A 43 5.76 6.25 5.29
N SER A 44 5.77 7.45 5.90
CA SER A 44 6.43 7.65 7.20
C SER A 44 5.85 6.72 8.28
N VAL A 45 4.52 6.60 8.35
CA VAL A 45 3.86 5.73 9.34
C VAL A 45 4.20 4.25 9.08
N PHE A 46 4.08 3.80 7.83
CA PHE A 46 4.28 2.40 7.50
C PHE A 46 5.77 1.97 7.48
N ILE A 47 6.69 2.87 7.15
CA ILE A 47 8.14 2.62 7.27
C ILE A 47 8.51 2.42 8.74
N ILE A 48 8.00 3.26 9.65
CA ILE A 48 8.26 3.09 11.10
C ILE A 48 7.71 1.73 11.58
N TRP A 49 6.51 1.37 11.12
CA TRP A 49 5.90 0.08 11.42
C TRP A 49 6.76 -1.09 10.91
N ASP A 50 7.23 -1.02 9.67
CA ASP A 50 8.04 -2.06 9.05
C ASP A 50 9.43 -2.20 9.70
N ILE A 51 10.08 -1.08 10.08
CA ILE A 51 11.30 -1.10 10.91
C ILE A 51 11.04 -1.87 12.21
N TRP A 52 9.92 -1.61 12.89
CA TRP A 52 9.59 -2.28 14.15
C TRP A 52 9.32 -3.77 13.99
N PHE A 53 8.57 -4.17 12.95
CA PHE A 53 8.25 -5.57 12.68
C PHE A 53 9.48 -6.39 12.26
N THR A 54 10.36 -5.80 11.45
CA THR A 54 11.62 -6.43 11.03
C THR A 54 12.60 -6.57 12.18
N GLN A 55 12.68 -5.58 13.08
CA GLN A 55 13.48 -5.68 14.31
C GLN A 55 12.99 -6.79 15.25
N ARG A 56 11.69 -7.05 15.28
CA ARG A 56 11.09 -8.16 16.04
C ARG A 56 11.22 -9.52 15.36
N GLY A 57 11.83 -9.57 14.17
CA GLY A 57 12.02 -10.80 13.42
C GLY A 57 10.71 -11.42 12.92
N VAL A 58 9.64 -10.63 12.79
CA VAL A 58 8.36 -11.12 12.26
C VAL A 58 8.50 -11.46 10.77
N TRP A 59 9.22 -10.64 10.03
CA TRP A 59 9.69 -10.94 8.69
C TRP A 59 11.09 -10.36 8.46
N TRP A 60 11.70 -10.77 7.34
CA TRP A 60 13.03 -10.34 6.93
C TRP A 60 13.10 -10.25 5.41
N PHE A 61 14.10 -9.51 4.93
CA PHE A 61 14.38 -9.35 3.51
C PHE A 61 15.57 -10.21 3.11
N ASN A 62 15.44 -10.92 1.99
CA ASN A 62 16.50 -11.79 1.48
C ASN A 62 17.50 -10.98 0.65
N ASP A 63 18.72 -10.81 1.16
CA ASP A 63 19.79 -10.03 0.54
C ASP A 63 20.20 -10.50 -0.87
N THR A 64 19.88 -11.73 -1.25
CA THR A 64 20.14 -12.26 -2.60
C THR A 64 19.43 -11.45 -3.69
N TYR A 65 18.30 -10.82 -3.35
CA TYR A 65 17.43 -10.12 -4.29
C TYR A 65 17.47 -8.59 -4.18
N LEU A 66 18.38 -8.08 -3.35
CA LEU A 66 18.49 -6.66 -2.97
C LEU A 66 19.83 -6.08 -3.45
N LEU A 67 19.85 -4.76 -3.58
CA LEU A 67 21.06 -3.96 -3.82
C LEU A 67 22.07 -4.04 -2.68
N GLY A 68 21.64 -4.45 -1.49
CA GLY A 68 22.45 -4.52 -0.27
C GLY A 68 22.55 -3.21 0.50
N ILE A 69 21.90 -2.14 0.05
CA ILE A 69 21.82 -0.86 0.79
C ILE A 69 20.63 -0.92 1.74
N ARG A 70 20.88 -0.69 3.04
CA ARG A 70 19.85 -0.71 4.08
C ARG A 70 19.84 0.59 4.87
N VAL A 71 18.65 1.04 5.23
CA VAL A 71 18.37 2.19 6.10
C VAL A 71 17.53 1.67 7.27
N TYR A 72 18.05 1.76 8.50
CA TYR A 72 17.39 1.24 9.71
C TYR A 72 16.87 -0.21 9.57
N ASN A 73 17.69 -1.10 8.99
CA ASN A 73 17.38 -2.52 8.70
C ASN A 73 16.42 -2.78 7.51
N LEU A 74 15.80 -1.75 6.94
CA LEU A 74 15.01 -1.86 5.72
C LEU A 74 15.85 -1.68 4.47
N PRO A 75 15.67 -2.49 3.42
CA PRO A 75 16.29 -2.24 2.13
C PRO A 75 15.73 -0.96 1.49
N VAL A 76 16.54 -0.29 0.68
CA VAL A 76 16.11 0.95 -0.02
C VAL A 76 14.91 0.68 -0.94
N GLU A 77 14.86 -0.51 -1.52
CA GLU A 77 13.75 -0.99 -2.34
C GLU A 77 12.44 -1.00 -1.57
N GLU A 78 12.42 -1.43 -0.31
CA GLU A 78 11.20 -1.39 0.51
C GLU A 78 10.75 0.06 0.78
N ILE A 79 11.70 0.97 0.97
CA ILE A 79 11.36 2.40 1.11
C ILE A 79 10.76 2.94 -0.19
N LEU A 80 11.29 2.53 -1.35
CA LEU A 80 10.76 2.90 -2.66
C LEU A 80 9.39 2.28 -2.92
N PHE A 81 9.15 1.05 -2.47
CA PHE A 81 7.89 0.34 -2.58
C PHE A 81 6.71 1.18 -2.03
N PHE A 82 6.89 1.87 -0.90
CA PHE A 82 5.90 2.79 -0.32
C PHE A 82 5.54 4.01 -1.17
N PHE A 83 6.29 4.27 -2.26
CA PHE A 83 5.96 5.29 -3.25
C PHE A 83 5.53 4.66 -4.59
N CYS A 84 6.24 3.64 -5.06
CA CYS A 84 6.03 3.02 -6.36
C CYS A 84 4.66 2.33 -6.47
N ILE A 85 4.28 1.56 -5.46
CA ILE A 85 3.01 0.83 -5.47
C ILE A 85 1.82 1.78 -5.29
N PRO A 86 1.80 2.68 -4.28
CA PRO A 86 0.71 3.63 -4.14
C PRO A 86 0.55 4.54 -5.36
N PHE A 87 1.63 4.92 -6.03
CA PHE A 87 1.56 5.69 -7.27
C PHE A 87 0.74 4.95 -8.32
N SER A 88 1.04 3.68 -8.55
CA SER A 88 0.38 2.86 -9.56
C SER A 88 -1.07 2.57 -9.22
N CYS A 89 -1.36 2.29 -7.94
CA CYS A 89 -2.73 2.08 -7.45
C CYS A 89 -3.58 3.35 -7.58
N ILE A 90 -3.08 4.50 -7.14
CA ILE A 90 -3.80 5.78 -7.21
C ILE A 90 -3.97 6.23 -8.66
N PHE A 91 -2.95 6.07 -9.51
CA PHE A 91 -3.05 6.35 -10.94
C PHE A 91 -4.16 5.50 -11.59
N THR A 92 -4.20 4.21 -11.27
CA THR A 92 -5.22 3.29 -11.79
C THR A 92 -6.62 3.72 -11.34
N TYR A 93 -6.79 4.00 -10.05
CA TYR A 93 -8.04 4.49 -9.50
C TYR A 93 -8.48 5.81 -10.16
N PHE A 94 -7.55 6.76 -10.32
CA PHE A 94 -7.81 8.03 -11.02
C PHE A 94 -8.27 7.81 -12.47
N CYS A 95 -7.70 6.84 -13.18
CA CYS A 95 -8.15 6.51 -14.53
C CYS A 95 -9.54 5.89 -14.52
N ILE A 96 -9.84 5.00 -13.57
CA ILE A 96 -11.16 4.38 -13.45
C ILE A 96 -12.21 5.46 -13.18
N ASP A 97 -12.00 6.31 -12.18
CA ASP A 97 -12.91 7.41 -11.82
C ASP A 97 -13.13 8.38 -12.99
N LYS A 98 -12.08 8.65 -13.78
CA LYS A 98 -12.15 9.58 -14.91
C LYS A 98 -12.90 9.02 -16.13
N PHE A 99 -12.80 7.71 -16.38
CA PHE A 99 -13.35 7.10 -17.59
C PHE A 99 -14.63 6.30 -17.36
N PHE A 100 -14.94 5.97 -16.11
CA PHE A 100 -16.10 5.16 -15.74
C PHE A 100 -16.87 5.84 -14.61
N THR A 101 -18.21 5.84 -14.72
CA THR A 101 -19.10 6.22 -13.63
C THR A 101 -19.40 4.99 -12.80
N LEU A 102 -18.87 4.97 -11.58
CA LEU A 102 -19.03 3.88 -10.63
C LEU A 102 -20.27 4.14 -9.76
N ASP A 103 -21.44 3.71 -10.22
CA ASP A 103 -22.70 3.82 -9.47
C ASP A 103 -22.91 2.59 -8.58
N TRP A 104 -22.28 2.59 -7.40
CA TRP A 104 -22.43 1.50 -6.42
C TRP A 104 -23.75 1.61 -5.68
N ASN A 105 -24.42 0.47 -5.49
CA ASN A 105 -25.62 0.43 -4.66
C ASN A 105 -25.23 0.48 -3.17
N PRO A 106 -25.82 1.38 -2.36
CA PRO A 106 -25.38 1.62 -0.98
C PRO A 106 -25.69 0.44 -0.03
N LEU A 107 -26.68 -0.40 -0.36
CA LEU A 107 -27.06 -1.55 0.46
C LEU A 107 -26.03 -2.69 0.43
N PRO A 108 -25.64 -3.24 -0.74
CA PRO A 108 -24.59 -4.26 -0.80
C PRO A 108 -23.23 -3.72 -0.34
N GLU A 109 -22.94 -2.44 -0.59
CA GLU A 109 -21.73 -1.78 -0.09
C GLU A 109 -21.68 -1.80 1.44
N LYS A 110 -22.74 -1.30 2.11
CA LYS A 110 -22.81 -1.32 3.58
C LYS A 110 -22.72 -2.74 4.14
N ALA A 111 -23.39 -3.70 3.50
CA ALA A 111 -23.34 -5.10 3.92
C ALA A 111 -21.90 -5.66 3.82
N PHE A 112 -21.21 -5.39 2.71
CA PHE A 112 -19.83 -5.80 2.51
C PHE A 112 -18.87 -5.18 3.53
N VAL A 113 -19.05 -3.88 3.82
CA VAL A 113 -18.25 -3.16 4.82
C VAL A 113 -18.45 -3.75 6.22
N CYS A 114 -19.70 -3.92 6.66
CA CYS A 114 -20.00 -4.53 7.96
C CYS A 114 -19.43 -5.95 8.06
N LEU A 115 -19.58 -6.77 7.02
CA LEU A 115 -19.03 -8.13 6.98
C LEU A 115 -17.50 -8.13 7.07
N SER A 116 -16.84 -7.20 6.38
CA SER A 116 -15.37 -7.05 6.39
C SER A 116 -14.86 -6.63 7.76
N ILE A 117 -15.54 -5.71 8.45
CA ILE A 117 -15.21 -5.32 9.83
C ILE A 117 -15.36 -6.52 10.78
N ILE A 118 -16.50 -7.20 10.74
CA ILE A 118 -16.80 -8.33 11.65
C ILE A 118 -15.79 -9.45 11.43
N SER A 119 -15.55 -9.86 10.18
CA SER A 119 -14.57 -10.90 9.86
C SER A 119 -13.16 -10.52 10.30
N SER A 120 -12.74 -9.27 10.10
CA SER A 120 -11.44 -8.78 10.56
C SER A 120 -11.29 -8.84 12.08
N LEU A 121 -12.32 -8.44 12.84
CA LEU A 121 -12.32 -8.52 14.29
C LEU A 121 -12.27 -9.97 14.80
N ILE A 122 -13.00 -10.89 14.16
CA ILE A 122 -12.96 -12.32 14.50
C ILE A 122 -11.56 -12.90 14.27
N ILE A 123 -10.94 -12.59 13.12
CA ILE A 123 -9.59 -13.08 12.80
C ILE A 123 -8.55 -12.50 13.77
N ALA A 124 -8.67 -11.21 14.09
CA ALA A 124 -7.82 -10.55 15.08
C ALA A 124 -7.93 -11.24 16.44
N PHE A 125 -9.14 -11.51 16.93
CA PHE A 125 -9.37 -12.20 18.20
C PHE A 125 -8.80 -13.63 18.22
N TYR A 126 -9.04 -14.40 17.16
CA TYR A 126 -8.52 -15.78 17.08
C TYR A 126 -6.99 -15.83 16.97
N SER A 127 -6.39 -14.83 16.34
CA SER A 127 -4.94 -14.77 16.08
C SER A 127 -4.19 -13.91 17.11
N HIS A 128 -4.69 -13.81 18.34
CA HIS A 128 -4.09 -12.96 19.39
C HIS A 128 -2.62 -13.31 19.69
N ASP A 129 -2.22 -14.57 19.53
CA ASP A 129 -0.83 -15.00 19.68
C ASP A 129 0.08 -14.57 18.52
N LYS A 130 -0.48 -14.20 17.37
CA LYS A 130 0.25 -13.80 16.15
C LYS A 130 0.20 -12.29 15.99
N ILE A 131 1.21 -11.61 16.53
CA ILE A 131 1.26 -10.14 16.59
C ILE A 131 0.98 -9.45 15.24
N TYR A 132 1.52 -9.96 14.13
CA TYR A 132 1.28 -9.38 12.82
C TYR A 132 -0.17 -9.47 12.39
N THR A 133 -0.73 -10.68 12.43
CA THR A 133 -2.12 -10.93 12.06
C THR A 133 -3.06 -10.10 12.94
N LEU A 134 -2.83 -10.11 14.25
CA LEU A 134 -3.61 -9.31 15.20
C LEU A 134 -3.60 -7.82 14.83
N VAL A 135 -2.41 -7.22 14.71
CA VAL A 135 -2.29 -5.77 14.47
C VAL A 135 -2.88 -5.38 13.12
N THR A 136 -2.59 -6.13 12.06
CA THR A 136 -3.06 -5.83 10.70
C THR A 136 -4.58 -5.93 10.58
N PHE A 137 -5.20 -6.99 11.11
CA PHE A 137 -6.65 -7.12 11.04
C PHE A 137 -7.37 -6.15 11.97
N ALA A 138 -6.81 -5.85 13.15
CA ALA A 138 -7.35 -4.82 14.04
C ALA A 138 -7.28 -3.42 13.40
N SER A 139 -6.13 -3.03 12.85
CA SER A 139 -5.98 -1.73 12.19
C SER A 139 -6.86 -1.60 10.95
N THR A 140 -7.05 -2.70 10.20
CA THR A 140 -7.97 -2.75 9.04
C THR A 140 -9.41 -2.53 9.47
N ALA A 141 -9.89 -3.24 10.50
CA ALA A 141 -11.25 -3.06 11.02
C ALA A 141 -11.51 -1.61 11.47
N VAL A 142 -10.55 -1.02 12.19
CA VAL A 142 -10.63 0.38 12.64
C VAL A 142 -10.61 1.35 11.45
N SER A 143 -9.74 1.14 10.46
CA SER A 143 -9.62 2.01 9.30
C SER A 143 -10.91 2.01 8.46
N ILE A 144 -11.48 0.82 8.20
CA ILE A 144 -12.74 0.70 7.46
C ILE A 144 -13.88 1.37 8.22
N PHE A 145 -13.94 1.20 9.55
CA PHE A 145 -14.96 1.83 10.38
C PHE A 145 -14.90 3.36 10.29
N ILE A 146 -13.71 3.95 10.48
CA ILE A 146 -13.51 5.42 10.45
C ILE A 146 -13.77 6.02 9.07
N LEU A 147 -13.44 5.31 7.99
CA LEU A 147 -13.59 5.84 6.64
C LEU A 147 -15.02 5.72 6.09
N TYR A 148 -15.82 4.79 6.61
CA TYR A 148 -17.19 4.55 6.12
C TYR A 148 -18.27 5.20 6.99
N PHE A 149 -18.06 5.27 8.31
CA PHE A 149 -19.03 5.82 9.28
C PHE A 149 -18.53 7.14 9.89
#